data_AF-A0A2G2MND5-F1
#
_entry.id   AF-A0A2G2MND5-F1
#
_cell.length_a   1.000
_cell.length_b   1.000
_cell.length_c   1.000
_cell.angle_alpha   90.00
_cell.angle_beta   90.00
_cell.angle_gamma   90.00
#
_symmetry.space_group_name_H-M   'P 1'
#
loop_
_entity.id
_entity.type
_entity.pdbx_description
1 polymer ?
#
loop_
_entity_poly.entity_id
_entity_poly.type
_entity_poly.pdbx_seq_one_letter_code
_entity_poly.pdbx_strand_id
1 'polypeptide(L)'
;MALKLAWLAKKIALSFVSGDNILSVVLFISFLVGAVFFLFVVVPIVLLASVPSFLLGGDGIDQTTLDTQQATMEIYENAPNKIDSEIVSWIKSERTRLNHVDTFSVTNNFSLDWRYLAAIDAVLLSQDFSNVSEGDVIKTARKFLIKNSRVKEREEERIITKDVECSSCQGTGLDFLGANCSSCQGTGIIQEKEIEIVTTHHAFVSISSKSFSDIVQEVFSEEEDKLLAKNILEVLKNQESEESP
;
A
#
# COMPACT_ATOMS: atom_id res chain seq x y z
N MET A 1 37.16 -1.61 -10.33
CA MET A 1 37.02 -2.98 -10.87
C MET A 1 36.78 -2.99 -12.37
N ALA A 2 35.88 -2.15 -12.89
CA ALA A 2 35.57 -2.02 -14.32
C ALA A 2 36.78 -1.71 -15.23
N LEU A 3 37.75 -0.90 -14.79
CA LEU A 3 38.95 -0.60 -15.59
C LEU A 3 39.86 -1.82 -15.82
N LYS A 4 39.90 -2.77 -14.87
CA LYS A 4 40.68 -4.01 -15.02
C LYS A 4 40.00 -4.99 -16.00
N LEU A 5 38.66 -5.03 -15.99
CA LEU A 5 37.85 -5.81 -16.95
C LEU A 5 37.98 -5.27 -18.37
N ALA A 6 37.94 -3.95 -18.56
CA ALA A 6 38.12 -3.33 -19.87
C ALA A 6 39.54 -3.56 -20.45
N TRP A 7 40.57 -3.55 -19.60
CA TRP A 7 41.94 -3.85 -20.02
C TRP A 7 42.14 -5.32 -20.42
N LEU A 8 41.51 -6.25 -19.70
CA LEU A 8 41.49 -7.68 -20.03
C LEU A 8 40.74 -7.95 -21.34
N ALA A 9 39.56 -7.34 -21.53
CA ALA A 9 38.79 -7.46 -22.77
C ALA A 9 39.56 -6.93 -23.99
N LYS A 10 40.25 -5.79 -23.85
CA LYS A 10 41.10 -5.23 -24.92
C LYS A 10 42.26 -6.15 -25.29
N LYS A 11 42.87 -6.83 -24.31
CA LYS A 11 43.96 -7.81 -24.54
C LYS A 11 43.48 -9.05 -25.29
N ILE A 12 42.31 -9.57 -24.93
CA ILE A 12 41.68 -10.73 -25.60
C ILE A 12 41.29 -10.37 -27.04
N ALA A 13 40.76 -9.16 -27.26
CA ALA A 13 40.45 -8.67 -28.60
C ALA A 13 41.71 -8.47 -29.47
N LEU A 14 42.83 -8.00 -28.88
CA LEU A 14 44.08 -7.83 -29.61
C LEU A 14 44.75 -9.17 -29.97
N SER A 15 44.67 -10.20 -29.11
CA SER A 15 45.16 -11.54 -29.43
C SER A 15 44.36 -12.25 -30.52
N PHE A 16 43.15 -11.76 -30.81
CA PHE A 16 42.25 -12.26 -31.84
C PHE A 16 42.65 -11.83 -33.25
N VAL A 17 43.34 -10.68 -33.40
CA VAL A 17 43.71 -10.10 -34.70
C VAL A 17 45.03 -10.65 -35.25
N SER A 18 45.91 -11.19 -34.40
CA SER A 18 47.23 -11.71 -34.82
C SER A 18 47.22 -13.23 -35.10
N GLY A 19 46.17 -13.72 -35.79
CA GLY A 19 45.87 -15.14 -36.00
C GLY A 19 47.08 -16.05 -36.16
N ASP A 20 47.18 -17.05 -35.27
CA ASP A 20 47.90 -18.33 -35.46
C ASP A 20 47.93 -19.19 -34.18
N ASN A 21 47.43 -18.70 -33.05
CA ASN A 21 47.45 -19.46 -31.81
C ASN A 21 46.18 -20.29 -31.63
N ILE A 22 46.29 -21.61 -31.81
CA ILE A 22 45.28 -22.64 -31.47
C ILE A 22 44.59 -22.35 -30.12
N LEU A 23 45.34 -21.80 -29.15
CA LEU A 23 44.82 -21.38 -27.84
C LEU A 23 43.67 -20.35 -27.92
N SER A 24 43.74 -19.38 -28.84
CA SER A 24 42.70 -18.36 -28.99
C SER A 24 41.42 -18.94 -29.59
N VAL A 25 41.57 -19.90 -30.52
CA VAL A 25 40.42 -20.63 -31.11
C VAL A 25 39.75 -21.51 -30.05
N VAL A 26 40.53 -22.22 -29.24
CA VAL A 26 40.01 -23.06 -28.14
C VAL A 26 39.30 -22.21 -27.08
N LEU A 27 39.86 -21.07 -26.68
CA LEU A 27 39.22 -20.15 -25.73
C LEU A 27 37.91 -19.57 -26.28
N PHE A 28 37.87 -19.25 -27.57
CA PHE A 28 36.64 -18.76 -28.20
C PHE A 28 35.55 -19.83 -28.25
N ILE A 29 35.88 -21.04 -28.67
CA ILE A 29 34.93 -22.16 -28.69
C ILE A 29 34.45 -22.46 -27.27
N SER A 30 35.34 -22.47 -26.28
CA SER A 30 34.97 -22.66 -24.87
C SER A 30 34.07 -21.54 -24.34
N PHE A 31 34.33 -20.28 -24.68
CA PHE A 31 33.46 -19.17 -24.34
C PHE A 31 32.08 -19.29 -25.00
N LEU A 32 32.04 -19.69 -26.27
CA LEU A 32 30.80 -19.85 -27.04
C LEU A 32 29.95 -21.00 -26.49
N VAL A 33 30.57 -22.15 -26.19
CA VAL A 33 29.92 -23.29 -25.52
C VAL A 33 29.45 -22.89 -24.12
N GLY A 34 30.25 -22.15 -23.35
CA GLY A 34 29.87 -21.64 -22.04
C GLY A 34 28.71 -20.64 -22.09
N ALA A 35 28.69 -19.76 -23.08
CA ALA A 35 27.62 -18.80 -23.29
C ALA A 35 26.32 -19.48 -23.74
N VAL A 36 26.40 -20.48 -24.63
CA VAL A 36 25.26 -21.32 -25.03
C VAL A 36 24.74 -22.12 -23.82
N PHE A 37 25.62 -22.75 -23.04
CA PHE A 37 25.22 -23.44 -21.82
C PHE A 37 24.53 -22.49 -20.81
N PHE A 38 25.09 -21.30 -20.62
CA PHE A 38 24.48 -20.28 -19.76
C PHE A 38 23.09 -19.88 -20.26
N LEU A 39 22.94 -19.63 -21.56
CA LEU A 39 21.68 -19.21 -22.17
C LEU A 39 20.61 -20.31 -22.19
N PHE A 40 20.98 -21.57 -22.39
CA PHE A 40 20.03 -22.68 -22.50
C PHE A 40 19.78 -23.43 -21.19
N VAL A 41 20.65 -23.29 -20.19
CA VAL A 41 20.51 -24.00 -18.90
C VAL A 41 20.26 -23.01 -17.78
N VAL A 42 21.10 -21.99 -17.62
CA VAL A 42 21.01 -21.08 -16.47
C VAL A 42 19.82 -20.15 -16.62
N VAL A 43 19.62 -19.54 -17.79
CA VAL A 43 18.52 -18.59 -18.01
C VAL A 43 17.14 -19.24 -17.79
N PRO A 44 16.83 -20.42 -18.33
CA PRO A 44 15.53 -21.05 -18.07
C PRO A 44 15.33 -21.41 -16.60
N ILE A 45 16.37 -21.88 -15.89
CA ILE A 45 16.28 -22.20 -14.46
C ILE A 45 15.97 -20.95 -13.64
N VAL A 46 16.64 -19.83 -13.92
CA VAL A 46 16.39 -18.56 -13.21
C VAL A 46 14.98 -18.02 -13.50
N LEU A 47 14.51 -18.16 -14.74
CA LEU A 47 13.13 -17.80 -15.10
C LEU A 47 12.10 -18.68 -14.39
N LEU A 48 12.32 -20.00 -14.35
CA LEU A 48 11.43 -20.94 -13.66
C LEU A 48 11.41 -20.72 -12.14
N ALA A 49 12.54 -20.38 -11.53
CA ALA A 49 12.61 -20.04 -10.11
C ALA A 49 11.86 -18.73 -9.76
N SER A 50 11.54 -17.91 -10.76
CA SER A 50 10.84 -16.63 -10.60
C SER A 50 9.33 -16.74 -10.84
N VAL A 51 8.82 -17.91 -11.25
CA VAL A 51 7.39 -18.16 -11.43
C VAL A 51 6.89 -18.99 -10.23
N PRO A 52 5.90 -18.50 -9.48
CA PRO A 52 5.26 -19.29 -8.45
C PRO A 52 4.71 -20.61 -8.99
N SER A 53 5.04 -21.72 -8.34
CA SER A 53 4.69 -23.07 -8.84
C SER A 53 3.18 -23.28 -8.99
N PHE A 54 2.36 -22.53 -8.25
CA PHE A 54 0.90 -22.60 -8.37
C PHE A 54 0.34 -21.98 -9.66
N LEU A 55 1.13 -21.20 -10.41
CA LEU A 55 0.75 -20.60 -11.69
C LEU A 55 1.21 -21.41 -12.90
N LEU A 56 1.99 -22.48 -12.69
CA LEU A 56 2.40 -23.38 -13.75
C LEU A 56 1.27 -24.39 -14.02
N GLY A 57 0.25 -23.95 -14.77
CA GLY A 57 -0.81 -24.80 -15.30
C GLY A 57 -0.41 -25.38 -16.67
N GLY A 58 -0.44 -26.70 -16.82
CA GLY A 58 -0.10 -27.38 -18.07
C GLY A 58 -1.05 -28.55 -18.36
N ASP A 59 -1.27 -28.82 -19.65
CA ASP A 59 -2.03 -29.99 -20.12
C ASP A 59 -1.36 -31.27 -19.58
N GLY A 60 -2.05 -31.97 -18.67
CA GLY A 60 -1.57 -33.20 -18.01
C GLY A 60 -1.39 -33.12 -16.49
N ILE A 61 -1.73 -31.99 -15.85
CA ILE A 61 -1.77 -31.87 -14.38
C ILE A 61 -3.00 -32.61 -13.82
N ASP A 62 -2.81 -33.36 -12.73
CA ASP A 62 -3.90 -34.04 -12.01
C ASP A 62 -4.91 -33.02 -11.45
N GLN A 63 -6.20 -33.36 -11.47
CA GLN A 63 -7.30 -32.53 -10.97
C GLN A 63 -7.06 -32.08 -9.52
N THR A 64 -6.47 -32.95 -8.69
CA THR A 64 -6.13 -32.62 -7.29
C THR A 64 -5.15 -31.46 -7.16
N THR A 65 -4.22 -31.32 -8.11
CA THR A 65 -3.23 -30.25 -8.13
C THR A 65 -3.86 -28.94 -8.61
N LEU A 66 -4.75 -29.00 -9.61
CA LEU A 66 -5.55 -27.85 -10.06
C LEU A 66 -6.44 -27.29 -8.93
N ASP A 67 -7.14 -28.17 -8.21
CA ASP A 67 -7.99 -27.77 -7.09
C ASP A 67 -7.17 -27.09 -5.98
N THR A 68 -5.96 -27.59 -5.71
CA THR A 68 -5.03 -27.02 -4.72
C THR A 68 -4.50 -25.65 -5.17
N GLN A 69 -4.20 -25.48 -6.46
CA GLN A 69 -3.77 -24.20 -7.05
C GLN A 69 -4.88 -23.14 -6.95
N GLN A 70 -6.11 -23.52 -7.29
CA GLN A 70 -7.26 -22.63 -7.21
C GLN A 70 -7.56 -22.21 -5.76
N ALA A 71 -7.53 -23.16 -4.81
CA ALA A 71 -7.71 -22.86 -3.39
C ALA A 71 -6.61 -21.92 -2.87
N THR A 72 -5.36 -22.11 -3.32
CA THR A 72 -4.25 -21.23 -2.96
C THR A 72 -4.45 -19.81 -3.49
N MET A 73 -4.87 -19.67 -4.75
CA MET A 73 -5.18 -18.38 -5.36
C MET A 73 -6.29 -17.65 -4.60
N GLU A 74 -7.36 -18.37 -4.25
CA GLU A 74 -8.49 -17.82 -3.50
C GLU A 74 -8.07 -17.28 -2.12
N ILE A 75 -7.11 -17.92 -1.44
CA ILE A 75 -6.56 -17.41 -0.18
C ILE A 75 -5.90 -16.04 -0.39
N TYR A 76 -5.08 -15.89 -1.43
CA TYR A 76 -4.39 -14.63 -1.71
C TYR A 76 -5.37 -13.53 -2.13
N GLU A 77 -6.30 -13.82 -3.04
CA GLU A 77 -7.30 -12.86 -3.52
C GLU A 77 -8.23 -12.37 -2.42
N ASN A 78 -8.58 -13.24 -1.46
CA ASN A 78 -9.45 -12.88 -0.34
C ASN A 78 -8.73 -12.14 0.79
N ALA A 79 -7.41 -12.21 0.86
CA ALA A 79 -6.65 -11.61 1.95
C ALA A 79 -6.83 -10.08 2.06
N PRO A 80 -6.76 -9.28 0.97
CA PRO A 80 -7.08 -7.85 1.01
C PRO A 80 -8.47 -7.56 1.58
N ASN A 81 -9.50 -8.32 1.17
CA ASN A 81 -10.88 -8.13 1.64
C ASN A 81 -11.01 -8.38 3.16
N LYS A 82 -10.26 -9.35 3.69
CA LYS A 82 -10.19 -9.60 5.14
C LYS A 82 -9.54 -8.43 5.88
N ILE A 83 -8.48 -7.84 5.33
CA ILE A 83 -7.86 -6.64 5.91
C ILE A 83 -8.80 -5.44 5.87
N ASP A 84 -9.54 -5.23 4.78
CA ASP A 84 -10.55 -4.16 4.69
C ASP A 84 -11.65 -4.32 5.76
N SER A 85 -12.08 -5.56 6.00
CA SER A 85 -13.03 -5.87 7.07
C SER A 85 -12.45 -5.54 8.46
N GLU A 86 -11.17 -5.85 8.69
CA GLU A 86 -10.45 -5.49 9.93
C GLU A 86 -10.32 -3.96 10.08
N ILE A 87 -10.06 -3.23 9.00
CA ILE A 87 -9.99 -1.75 9.00
C ILE A 87 -11.33 -1.15 9.40
N VAL A 88 -12.43 -1.61 8.81
CA VAL A 88 -13.78 -1.14 9.15
C VAL A 88 -14.10 -1.42 10.62
N SER A 89 -13.79 -2.61 11.10
CA SER A 89 -13.97 -2.98 12.51
C SER A 89 -13.15 -2.08 13.44
N TRP A 90 -11.90 -1.83 13.09
CA TRP A 90 -11.01 -0.96 13.84
C TRP A 90 -11.52 0.50 13.87
N ILE A 91 -11.94 1.08 12.73
CA ILE A 91 -12.51 2.43 12.67
C ILE A 91 -13.75 2.55 13.59
N LYS A 92 -14.62 1.53 13.61
CA LYS A 92 -15.78 1.50 14.52
C LYS A 92 -15.33 1.48 15.98
N SER A 93 -14.36 0.63 16.33
CA SER A 93 -13.80 0.58 17.68
C SER A 93 -13.20 1.92 18.11
N GLU A 94 -12.53 2.60 17.17
CA GLU A 94 -11.87 3.87 17.42
C GLU A 94 -12.86 5.02 17.59
N ARG A 95 -13.96 5.01 16.83
CA ARG A 95 -15.10 5.92 17.02
C ARG A 95 -15.72 5.75 18.40
N THR A 96 -15.89 4.52 18.87
CA THR A 96 -16.41 4.25 20.22
C THR A 96 -15.44 4.72 21.30
N ARG A 97 -14.13 4.46 21.11
CA ARG A 97 -13.07 4.89 22.04
C ARG A 97 -12.95 6.41 22.13
N LEU A 98 -13.18 7.11 21.03
CA LEU A 98 -13.10 8.57 20.91
C LEU A 98 -14.49 9.22 20.90
N ASN A 99 -15.48 8.66 21.59
CA ASN A 99 -16.86 9.18 21.63
C ASN A 99 -17.01 10.56 22.30
N HIS A 100 -15.95 11.06 22.95
CA HIS A 100 -15.91 12.34 23.63
C HIS A 100 -15.50 13.51 22.71
N VAL A 101 -15.14 13.23 21.46
CA VAL A 101 -14.71 14.26 20.50
C VAL A 101 -15.92 14.84 19.74
N ASP A 102 -15.87 16.12 19.40
CA ASP A 102 -16.93 16.80 18.66
C ASP A 102 -16.98 16.37 17.19
N THR A 103 -15.81 16.17 16.57
CA THR A 103 -15.67 15.81 15.16
C THR A 103 -14.78 14.59 14.97
N PHE A 104 -15.21 13.66 14.10
CA PHE A 104 -14.48 12.44 13.77
C PHE A 104 -14.24 12.34 12.25
N SER A 105 -12.99 12.51 11.83
CA SER A 105 -12.57 12.47 10.43
C SER A 105 -11.77 11.21 10.13
N VAL A 106 -12.10 10.54 9.03
CA VAL A 106 -11.43 9.31 8.57
C VAL A 106 -10.84 9.53 7.19
N THR A 107 -9.56 9.21 7.03
CA THR A 107 -8.88 9.12 5.74
C THR A 107 -8.39 7.70 5.54
N ASN A 108 -8.98 6.98 4.58
CA ASN A 108 -8.58 5.61 4.25
C ASN A 108 -7.96 5.59 2.85
N ASN A 109 -6.64 5.50 2.80
CA ASN A 109 -5.85 5.33 1.58
C ASN A 109 -5.18 3.95 1.53
N PHE A 110 -5.73 2.97 2.26
CA PHE A 110 -5.24 1.60 2.21
C PHE A 110 -5.57 0.97 0.86
N SER A 111 -4.58 0.32 0.29
CA SER A 111 -4.68 -0.51 -0.91
C SER A 111 -3.62 -1.62 -0.82
N LEU A 112 -4.03 -2.85 -1.04
CA LEU A 112 -3.16 -4.01 -1.03
C LEU A 112 -3.51 -4.90 -2.22
N ASP A 113 -2.53 -5.13 -3.08
CA ASP A 113 -2.63 -6.07 -4.19
C ASP A 113 -2.25 -7.47 -3.68
N TRP A 114 -3.07 -8.48 -3.97
CA TRP A 114 -2.81 -9.86 -3.55
C TRP A 114 -1.47 -10.38 -4.08
N ARG A 115 -1.01 -9.89 -5.24
CA ARG A 115 0.28 -10.25 -5.84
C ARG A 115 1.46 -9.86 -4.97
N TYR A 116 1.33 -8.82 -4.16
CA TYR A 116 2.35 -8.45 -3.17
C TYR A 116 2.52 -9.54 -2.12
N LEU A 117 1.44 -10.18 -1.72
CA LEU A 117 1.45 -11.28 -0.76
C LEU A 117 2.04 -12.54 -1.39
N ALA A 118 1.56 -12.90 -2.59
CA ALA A 118 2.06 -14.06 -3.32
C ALA A 118 3.57 -13.95 -3.61
N ALA A 119 4.06 -12.78 -4.00
CA ALA A 119 5.48 -12.57 -4.27
C ALA A 119 6.38 -12.67 -3.02
N ILE A 120 5.90 -12.23 -1.85
CA ILE A 120 6.61 -12.39 -0.59
C ILE A 120 6.62 -13.87 -0.17
N ASP A 121 5.45 -14.51 -0.19
CA ASP A 121 5.31 -15.90 0.24
C ASP A 121 6.03 -16.86 -0.69
N ALA A 122 6.11 -16.57 -1.99
CA ALA A 122 6.92 -17.33 -2.94
C ALA A 122 8.38 -17.48 -2.49
N VAL A 123 8.95 -16.43 -1.89
CA VAL A 123 10.30 -16.49 -1.33
C VAL A 123 10.30 -17.20 0.03
N LEU A 124 9.37 -16.86 0.93
CA LEU A 124 9.28 -17.48 2.27
C LEU A 124 9.07 -18.99 2.22
N LEU A 125 8.32 -19.46 1.22
CA LEU A 125 7.96 -20.86 1.01
C LEU A 125 8.90 -21.55 0.02
N SER A 126 9.96 -20.89 -0.45
CA SER A 126 10.88 -21.46 -1.45
C SER A 126 10.14 -22.02 -2.68
N GLN A 127 9.09 -21.31 -3.12
CA GLN A 127 8.19 -21.68 -4.22
C GLN A 127 7.30 -22.92 -3.99
N ASP A 128 7.23 -23.48 -2.78
CA ASP A 128 6.33 -24.60 -2.44
C ASP A 128 5.03 -24.10 -1.78
N PHE A 129 3.94 -24.12 -2.56
CA PHE A 129 2.62 -23.65 -2.11
C PHE A 129 1.69 -24.78 -1.69
N SER A 130 2.19 -26.00 -1.52
CA SER A 130 1.36 -27.17 -1.20
C SER A 130 0.56 -27.06 0.11
N ASN A 131 1.00 -26.20 1.04
CA ASN A 131 0.39 -26.04 2.36
C ASN A 131 0.25 -24.56 2.78
N VAL A 132 -0.18 -23.70 1.86
CA VAL A 132 -0.44 -22.29 2.20
C VAL A 132 -1.55 -22.18 3.25
N SER A 133 -1.21 -21.51 4.35
CA SER A 133 -2.14 -21.21 5.44
C SER A 133 -2.71 -19.81 5.26
N GLU A 134 -4.03 -19.70 5.22
CA GLU A 134 -4.70 -18.41 5.19
C GLU A 134 -4.27 -17.50 6.36
N GLY A 135 -4.05 -18.07 7.54
CA GLY A 135 -3.60 -17.31 8.71
C GLY A 135 -2.25 -16.63 8.50
N ASP A 136 -1.34 -17.28 7.78
CA ASP A 136 -0.01 -16.75 7.49
C ASP A 136 -0.05 -15.68 6.40
N VAL A 137 -0.86 -15.88 5.35
CA VAL A 137 -1.10 -14.87 4.31
C VAL A 137 -1.70 -13.60 4.92
N ILE A 138 -2.70 -13.74 5.80
CA ILE A 138 -3.30 -12.60 6.52
C ILE A 138 -2.29 -11.92 7.44
N LYS A 139 -1.43 -12.69 8.11
CA LYS A 139 -0.36 -12.13 8.94
C LYS A 139 0.62 -11.30 8.12
N THR A 140 0.98 -11.74 6.92
CA THR A 140 1.79 -10.97 5.96
C THR A 140 1.03 -9.72 5.50
N ALA A 141 -0.25 -9.84 5.14
CA ALA A 141 -1.09 -8.73 4.72
C ALA A 141 -1.20 -7.62 5.78
N ARG A 142 -1.32 -7.99 7.07
CA ARG A 142 -1.34 -7.03 8.19
C ARG A 142 -0.07 -6.20 8.29
N LYS A 143 1.09 -6.67 7.80
CA LYS A 143 2.34 -5.88 7.83
C LYS A 143 2.24 -4.63 6.94
N PHE A 144 1.45 -4.68 5.87
CA PHE A 144 1.21 -3.53 4.99
C PHE A 144 0.36 -2.45 5.65
N LEU A 145 -0.43 -2.79 6.65
CA LEU A 145 -1.41 -1.90 7.25
C LEU A 145 -0.77 -0.92 8.25
N ILE A 146 -0.83 0.37 7.96
CA ILE A 146 -0.49 1.45 8.90
C ILE A 146 -1.79 2.08 9.41
N LYS A 147 -1.92 2.13 10.74
CA LYS A 147 -3.07 2.74 11.43
C LYS A 147 -2.56 3.82 12.36
N ASN A 148 -3.06 5.04 12.20
CA ASN A 148 -2.78 6.14 13.11
C ASN A 148 -4.08 6.83 13.53
N SER A 149 -4.17 7.20 14.81
CA SER A 149 -5.24 8.04 15.32
C SER A 149 -4.65 9.13 16.22
N ARG A 150 -5.21 10.33 16.11
CA ARG A 150 -4.81 11.48 16.93
C ARG A 150 -6.00 12.38 17.20
N VAL A 151 -6.00 13.01 18.36
CA VAL A 151 -6.97 14.07 18.70
C VAL A 151 -6.24 15.40 18.67
N LYS A 152 -6.87 16.42 18.09
CA LYS A 152 -6.39 17.81 18.16
C LYS A 152 -7.51 18.71 18.64
N GLU A 153 -7.16 19.64 19.51
CA GLU A 153 -8.02 20.75 19.89
C GLU A 153 -7.96 21.84 18.81
N ARG A 154 -9.10 22.45 18.52
CA ARG A 154 -9.21 23.65 17.70
C ARG A 154 -10.12 24.64 18.37
N GLU A 155 -9.78 25.91 18.26
CA GLU A 155 -10.69 26.99 18.60
C GLU A 155 -11.51 27.31 17.35
N GLU A 156 -12.83 27.24 17.47
CA GLU A 156 -13.76 27.59 16.42
C GLU A 156 -14.61 28.77 16.88
N GLU A 157 -14.71 29.78 16.01
CA GLU A 157 -15.59 30.93 16.23
C GLU A 157 -17.03 30.53 15.92
N ARG A 158 -17.90 30.63 16.92
CA ARG A 158 -19.33 30.40 16.77
C ARG A 158 -20.08 31.71 16.94
N ILE A 159 -20.88 32.07 15.95
CA ILE A 159 -21.79 33.21 16.06
C ILE A 159 -23.00 32.76 16.86
N ILE A 160 -23.19 33.36 18.02
CA ILE A 160 -24.38 33.20 18.84
C ILE A 160 -25.24 34.46 18.72
N THR A 161 -26.56 34.26 18.68
CA THR A 161 -27.52 35.36 18.73
C THR A 161 -28.02 35.47 20.16
N LYS A 162 -27.80 36.62 20.79
CA LYS A 162 -28.35 36.92 22.12
C LYS A 162 -29.47 37.92 22.00
N ASP A 163 -30.53 37.66 22.74
CA ASP A 163 -31.60 38.62 22.96
C ASP A 163 -31.11 39.64 23.98
N VAL A 164 -30.89 40.88 23.54
CA VAL A 164 -30.45 41.99 24.40
C VAL A 164 -31.54 43.04 24.47
N GLU A 165 -31.63 43.71 25.62
CA GLU A 165 -32.59 44.79 25.81
C GLU A 165 -32.31 45.94 24.84
N CYS A 166 -33.36 46.42 24.18
CA CYS A 166 -33.23 47.52 23.23
C CYS A 166 -32.81 48.80 23.95
N SER A 167 -31.59 49.28 23.68
CA SER A 167 -31.03 50.48 24.32
C SER A 167 -31.85 51.76 24.09
N SER A 168 -32.60 51.83 22.98
CA SER A 168 -33.46 52.98 22.65
C SER A 168 -34.72 53.08 23.52
N CYS A 169 -35.23 51.96 24.05
CA CYS A 169 -36.44 51.92 24.87
C CYS A 169 -36.26 51.22 26.23
N GLN A 170 -35.02 50.88 26.60
CA GLN A 170 -34.65 50.21 27.87
C GLN A 170 -35.50 48.97 28.15
N GLY A 171 -35.72 48.13 27.12
CA GLY A 171 -36.50 46.89 27.26
C GLY A 171 -38.03 47.05 27.24
N THR A 172 -38.55 48.27 27.27
CA THR A 172 -40.01 48.49 27.41
C THR A 172 -40.81 48.30 26.12
N GLY A 173 -40.15 48.33 24.96
CA GLY A 173 -40.80 48.28 23.64
C GLY A 173 -41.42 49.60 23.19
N LEU A 174 -41.45 50.64 24.03
CA LEU A 174 -42.06 51.94 23.73
C LEU A 174 -41.04 53.08 23.69
N ASP A 175 -41.25 54.05 22.82
CA ASP A 175 -40.45 55.28 22.79
C ASP A 175 -40.90 56.28 23.88
N PHE A 176 -40.24 57.43 23.97
CA PHE A 176 -40.55 58.47 24.96
C PHE A 176 -41.94 59.12 24.77
N LEU A 177 -42.60 58.87 23.63
CA LEU A 177 -43.96 59.32 23.32
C LEU A 177 -45.01 58.22 23.57
N GLY A 178 -44.60 57.03 23.98
CA GLY A 178 -45.48 55.87 24.19
C GLY A 178 -45.88 55.15 22.90
N ALA A 179 -45.22 55.43 21.78
CA ALA A 179 -45.39 54.69 20.53
C ALA A 179 -44.42 53.50 20.45
N ASN A 180 -44.68 52.54 19.56
CA ASN A 180 -43.79 51.38 19.40
C ASN A 180 -42.38 51.84 18.99
N CYS A 181 -41.37 51.43 19.76
CA CYS A 181 -39.98 51.75 19.49
C CYS A 181 -39.57 51.20 18.12
N SER A 182 -39.12 52.06 17.21
CA SER A 182 -38.77 51.70 15.84
C SER A 182 -37.59 50.73 15.76
N SER A 183 -36.65 50.81 16.71
CA SER A 183 -35.43 49.99 16.73
C SER A 183 -35.68 48.52 17.08
N CYS A 184 -36.72 48.22 17.86
CA CYS A 184 -37.11 46.86 18.25
C CYS A 184 -38.54 46.49 17.80
N GLN A 185 -39.20 47.34 17.00
CA GLN A 185 -40.56 47.14 16.51
C GLN A 185 -41.59 46.80 17.60
N GLY A 186 -41.45 47.39 18.79
CA GLY A 186 -42.38 47.16 19.91
C GLY A 186 -42.08 45.95 20.80
N THR A 187 -41.07 45.13 20.52
CA THR A 187 -40.78 43.92 21.31
C THR A 187 -39.97 44.18 22.58
N GLY A 188 -39.25 45.30 22.66
CA GLY A 188 -38.31 45.62 23.73
C GLY A 188 -36.96 44.90 23.63
N ILE A 189 -36.82 43.92 22.72
CA ILE A 189 -35.66 43.04 22.57
C ILE A 189 -35.10 43.18 21.16
N ILE A 190 -33.78 43.27 21.05
CA ILE A 190 -33.05 43.18 19.77
C ILE A 190 -32.13 41.97 19.80
N GLN A 191 -31.89 41.39 18.62
CA GLN A 191 -30.97 40.28 18.46
C GLN A 191 -29.58 40.82 18.12
N GLU A 192 -28.64 40.64 19.04
CA GLU A 192 -27.24 40.96 18.83
C GLU A 192 -26.45 39.69 18.51
N LYS A 193 -25.52 39.80 17.55
CA LYS A 193 -24.61 38.70 17.19
C LYS A 193 -23.32 38.88 17.96
N GLU A 194 -22.96 37.88 18.74
CA GLU A 194 -21.69 37.80 19.46
C GLU A 194 -20.86 36.64 18.93
N ILE A 195 -19.54 36.81 18.89
CA ILE A 195 -18.60 35.76 18.51
C ILE A 195 -18.11 35.10 19.80
N GLU A 196 -18.43 33.82 19.97
CA GLU A 196 -17.93 32.98 21.06
C GLU A 196 -16.83 32.06 20.51
N ILE A 197 -15.67 32.04 21.18
CA ILE A 197 -14.60 31.10 20.85
C ILE A 197 -14.86 29.81 21.64
N VAL A 198 -15.12 28.71 20.94
CA VAL A 198 -15.37 27.40 21.54
C VAL A 198 -14.21 26.47 21.19
N THR A 199 -13.64 25.82 22.20
CA THR A 199 -12.64 24.77 21.99
C THR A 199 -13.35 23.46 21.63
N THR A 200 -13.08 22.94 20.44
CA THR A 200 -13.60 21.68 19.92
C THR A 200 -12.48 20.64 19.82
N HIS A 201 -12.82 19.37 20.04
CA HIS A 201 -11.90 18.23 19.92
C HIS A 201 -12.16 17.49 18.61
N HIS A 202 -11.13 17.37 17.78
CA HIS A 202 -11.21 16.74 16.47
C HIS A 202 -10.33 15.48 16.45
N ALA A 203 -10.96 14.32 16.29
CA ALA A 203 -10.27 13.07 16.03
C ALA A 203 -9.96 12.91 14.54
N PHE A 204 -8.70 12.60 14.24
CA PHE A 204 -8.21 12.25 12.91
C PHE A 204 -7.74 10.80 12.92
N VAL A 205 -8.41 9.97 12.14
CA VAL A 205 -8.05 8.58 11.91
C VAL A 205 -7.53 8.45 10.49
N SER A 206 -6.30 7.99 10.34
CA SER A 206 -5.68 7.78 9.03
C SER A 206 -5.21 6.33 8.88
N ILE A 207 -5.59 5.72 7.76
CA ILE A 207 -5.19 4.39 7.34
C ILE A 207 -4.44 4.51 6.02
N SER A 208 -3.28 3.88 5.95
CA SER A 208 -2.43 3.87 4.75
C SER A 208 -1.72 2.54 4.59
N SER A 209 -1.21 2.27 3.40
CA SER A 209 -0.38 1.11 3.12
C SER A 209 1.10 1.45 3.18
N LYS A 210 1.92 0.55 3.74
CA LYS A 210 3.37 0.51 3.46
C LYS A 210 3.57 0.13 1.99
N SER A 211 4.66 0.59 1.40
CA SER A 211 5.01 0.16 0.04
C SER A 211 5.50 -1.29 0.05
N PHE A 212 5.39 -1.97 -1.10
CA PHE A 212 5.98 -3.31 -1.26
C PHE A 212 7.47 -3.32 -0.92
N SER A 213 8.22 -2.29 -1.34
CA SER A 213 9.65 -2.18 -1.05
C SER A 213 9.94 -2.11 0.45
N ASP A 214 9.13 -1.38 1.22
CA ASP A 214 9.30 -1.27 2.67
C ASP A 214 9.08 -2.64 3.33
N ILE A 215 8.03 -3.36 2.93
CA ILE A 215 7.75 -4.69 3.46
C ILE A 215 8.85 -5.68 3.10
N VAL A 216 9.33 -5.68 1.85
CA VAL A 216 10.42 -6.56 1.42
C VAL A 216 11.68 -6.32 2.25
N GLN A 217 11.99 -5.06 2.59
CA GLN A 217 13.12 -4.73 3.48
C GLN A 217 12.89 -5.17 4.93
N GLU A 218 11.65 -5.16 5.42
CA GLU A 218 11.30 -5.60 6.77
C GLU A 218 11.25 -7.13 6.90
N VAL A 219 10.87 -7.83 5.83
CA VAL A 219 10.66 -9.30 5.85
C VAL A 219 11.96 -10.05 5.59
N PHE A 220 12.78 -9.58 4.64
CA PHE A 220 13.99 -10.29 4.21
C PHE A 220 15.24 -9.53 4.64
N SER A 221 16.20 -10.25 5.22
CA SER A 221 17.51 -9.68 5.57
C SER A 221 18.45 -9.68 4.36
N GLU A 222 18.46 -10.78 3.60
CA GLU A 222 19.37 -11.02 2.48
C GLU A 222 18.92 -10.27 1.21
N GLU A 223 19.87 -9.74 0.44
CA GLU A 223 19.55 -9.00 -0.81
C GLU A 223 19.05 -9.92 -1.93
N GLU A 224 19.48 -11.18 -1.95
CA GLU A 224 19.05 -12.17 -2.95
C GLU A 224 17.53 -12.41 -2.85
N ASP A 225 17.02 -12.61 -1.64
CA ASP A 225 15.59 -12.79 -1.36
C ASP A 225 14.77 -11.56 -1.73
N LYS A 226 15.28 -10.36 -1.45
CA LYS A 226 14.63 -9.10 -1.82
C LYS A 226 14.51 -8.93 -3.32
N LEU A 227 15.55 -9.29 -4.07
CA LEU A 227 15.55 -9.26 -5.54
C LEU A 227 14.61 -10.31 -6.10
N LEU A 228 14.62 -11.51 -5.54
CA LEU A 228 13.73 -12.59 -5.96
C LEU A 228 12.25 -12.21 -5.79
N ALA A 229 11.86 -11.66 -4.64
CA ALA A 229 10.48 -11.19 -4.40
C ALA A 229 10.05 -10.10 -5.41
N LYS A 230 10.96 -9.19 -5.77
CA LYS A 230 10.68 -8.14 -6.77
C LYS A 230 10.51 -8.72 -8.17
N ASN A 231 11.38 -9.64 -8.57
CA ASN A 231 11.31 -10.30 -9.86
C ASN A 231 10.01 -11.10 -9.99
N ILE A 232 9.64 -11.86 -8.96
CA ILE A 232 8.37 -12.60 -8.93
C ILE A 232 7.19 -11.65 -9.08
N LEU A 233 7.18 -10.53 -8.36
CA LEU A 233 6.11 -9.54 -8.49
C LEU A 233 6.00 -8.97 -9.91
N GLU A 234 7.12 -8.70 -10.57
CA GLU A 234 7.13 -8.21 -11.95
C GLU A 234 6.54 -9.25 -12.91
N VAL A 235 6.92 -10.52 -12.76
CA VAL A 235 6.35 -11.64 -13.53
C VAL A 235 4.83 -11.73 -13.33
N LEU A 236 4.36 -11.70 -12.08
CA LEU A 236 2.93 -11.75 -11.73
C LEU A 236 2.12 -10.58 -12.32
N LYS A 237 2.73 -9.40 -12.43
CA LYS A 237 2.08 -8.23 -13.04
C LYS A 237 2.00 -8.32 -14.56
N ASN A 238 3.03 -8.89 -15.19
CA ASN A 238 3.10 -8.99 -16.64
C ASN A 238 2.15 -10.07 -17.20
N GLN A 239 1.94 -11.17 -16.48
CA GLN A 239 1.02 -12.24 -16.92
C GLN A 239 -0.43 -11.75 -17.10
N GLU A 240 -0.92 -10.86 -16.23
CA GLU A 240 -2.27 -10.31 -16.34
C GLU A 240 -2.43 -9.36 -17.55
N SER A 241 -1.35 -8.68 -17.95
CA SER A 241 -1.37 -7.78 -19.11
C SER A 241 -1.48 -8.51 -20.45
N GLU A 242 -1.15 -9.81 -20.49
CA GLU A 242 -1.25 -10.64 -21.69
C GLU A 242 -2.62 -11.34 -21.81
N GLU A 243 -3.39 -11.47 -20.73
CA GLU A 243 -4.72 -12.10 -20.70
C GLU A 243 -5.90 -11.12 -20.87
N SER A 244 -5.64 -9.81 -21.01
CA SER A 244 -6.66 -8.79 -21.26
C SER A 244 -6.76 -8.44 -22.76
N PRO A 245 -7.81 -8.88 -23.50
CA PRO A 245 -8.02 -8.53 -24.91
C PRO A 245 -8.47 -7.08 -25.15
#